data_AF-A0A351A122-F1
#
_entry.id   AF-A0A351A122-F1
#
_cell.length_a   1.000
_cell.length_b   1.000
_cell.length_c   1.000
_cell.angle_alpha   90.00
_cell.angle_beta   90.00
_cell.angle_gamma   90.00
#
_symmetry.space_group_name_H-M   'P 1'
#
loop_
_entity.id
_entity.type
_entity.pdbx_description
1 polymer ?
#
loop_
_entity_poly.entity_id
_entity_poly.type
_entity_poly.pdbx_seq_one_letter_code
_entity_poly.pdbx_strand_id
1 'polypeptide(L)'
;EDLYNKPRWLALNKLDLIPEDEREARVKAFLDAYGPVERHFEISAIKGEGTQGLIFAIQDFLDAERARIEAERAERQAAEVARLAALEAARAAADAAFEEEALGEDEDALPEDDGTPDAGSDAPSQP
;
A
#
# COMPACT_ATOMS: atom_id res chain seq x y z
N GLU A 1 -23.52 -12.44 -2.27
CA GLU A 1 -23.07 -13.78 -1.82
C GLU A 1 -22.02 -13.69 -0.69
N ASP A 2 -21.93 -12.58 0.05
CA ASP A 2 -20.69 -12.22 0.79
C ASP A 2 -20.60 -12.68 2.25
N LEU A 3 -21.61 -13.39 2.76
CA LEU A 3 -21.64 -13.81 4.16
C LEU A 3 -21.05 -15.21 4.39
N TYR A 4 -21.06 -16.07 3.36
CA TYR A 4 -20.61 -17.47 3.48
C TYR A 4 -19.09 -17.62 3.52
N ASN A 5 -18.35 -16.70 2.90
CA ASN A 5 -16.89 -16.76 2.79
C ASN A 5 -16.17 -16.26 4.05
N LYS A 6 -16.91 -15.73 5.04
CA LYS A 6 -16.31 -15.25 6.29
C LYS A 6 -15.99 -16.45 7.18
N PRO A 7 -14.82 -16.45 7.86
CA PRO A 7 -14.48 -17.52 8.79
C PRO A 7 -15.56 -17.61 9.88
N ARG A 8 -16.00 -18.84 10.16
CA ARG A 8 -17.10 -19.12 11.09
C ARG A 8 -16.53 -19.66 12.39
N TRP A 9 -16.69 -18.89 13.45
CA TRP A 9 -16.30 -19.31 14.80
C TRP A 9 -17.52 -19.75 15.60
N LEU A 10 -17.33 -20.74 16.47
CA LEU A 10 -18.39 -21.30 17.30
C LEU A 10 -18.27 -20.77 18.73
N ALA A 11 -19.25 -20.01 19.22
CA ALA A 11 -19.33 -19.63 20.63
C ALA A 11 -20.34 -20.53 21.34
N LEU A 12 -19.85 -21.45 22.16
CA LEU A 12 -20.66 -22.26 23.06
C LEU A 12 -21.05 -21.41 24.25
N ASN A 13 -22.30 -20.96 24.27
CA ASN A 13 -22.82 -20.11 25.32
C ASN A 13 -23.62 -20.92 26.36
N LYS A 14 -23.73 -20.37 27.57
CA LYS A 14 -24.46 -20.91 28.72
C LYS A 14 -23.78 -22.09 29.41
N LEU A 15 -22.45 -22.11 29.46
CA LEU A 15 -21.72 -23.16 30.20
C LEU A 15 -22.01 -23.15 31.70
N ASP A 16 -22.58 -22.06 32.23
CA ASP A 16 -23.07 -21.98 33.60
C ASP A 16 -24.19 -22.98 33.93
N LEU A 17 -24.90 -23.49 32.92
CA LEU A 17 -25.93 -24.52 33.09
C LEU A 17 -25.34 -25.94 33.23
N ILE A 18 -24.03 -26.10 33.01
CA ILE A 18 -23.34 -27.38 33.06
C ILE A 18 -22.43 -27.41 34.30
N PRO A 19 -22.50 -28.46 35.14
CA PRO A 19 -21.55 -28.68 36.22
C PRO A 19 -20.10 -28.69 35.71
N GLU A 20 -19.17 -28.12 36.47
CA GLU A 20 -17.78 -27.95 36.01
C GLU A 20 -17.08 -29.29 35.70
N ASP A 21 -17.39 -30.33 36.46
CA ASP A 21 -16.89 -31.69 36.28
C ASP A 21 -17.37 -32.36 34.98
N GLU A 22 -18.49 -31.92 34.42
CA GLU A 22 -19.04 -32.45 33.17
C GLU A 22 -18.79 -31.54 31.95
N ARG A 23 -18.38 -30.28 32.14
CA ARG A 23 -18.24 -29.29 31.07
C ARG A 23 -17.37 -29.76 29.92
N GLU A 24 -16.15 -30.20 30.20
CA GLU A 24 -15.21 -30.64 29.18
C GLU A 24 -15.75 -31.82 28.36
N ALA A 25 -16.33 -32.81 29.03
CA ALA A 25 -16.90 -33.98 28.37
C ALA A 25 -18.10 -33.61 27.48
N ARG A 26 -18.96 -32.69 27.94
CA ARG A 26 -20.14 -32.22 27.20
C ARG A 26 -19.76 -31.33 26.02
N VAL A 27 -18.78 -30.45 26.18
CA VAL A 27 -18.24 -29.62 25.10
C VAL A 27 -17.61 -30.50 24.04
N LYS A 28 -16.76 -31.45 24.41
CA LYS A 28 -16.13 -32.38 23.47
C LYS A 28 -17.17 -33.18 22.70
N ALA A 29 -18.15 -33.78 23.39
CA ALA A 29 -19.22 -34.52 22.74
C ALA A 29 -20.06 -33.65 21.79
N PHE A 30 -20.26 -32.38 22.12
CA PHE A 30 -20.93 -31.42 21.24
C PHE A 30 -20.09 -31.13 19.99
N LEU A 31 -18.80 -30.85 20.15
CA LEU A 31 -17.89 -30.57 19.02
C LEU A 31 -17.79 -31.77 18.07
N ASP A 32 -17.67 -32.99 18.63
CA ASP A 32 -17.64 -34.23 17.86
C ASP A 32 -18.93 -34.42 17.03
N ALA A 33 -20.09 -34.06 17.60
CA ALA A 33 -21.38 -34.15 16.92
C ALA A 33 -21.67 -32.99 15.95
N TYR A 34 -21.17 -31.79 16.24
CA TYR A 34 -21.38 -30.58 15.43
C TYR A 34 -20.55 -30.61 14.14
N GLY A 35 -19.36 -31.20 14.19
CA GLY A 35 -18.45 -31.32 13.06
C GLY A 35 -17.28 -30.33 13.11
N PRO A 36 -16.51 -30.22 12.02
CA PRO A 36 -15.28 -29.45 12.00
C PRO A 36 -15.55 -27.96 12.19
N VAL A 37 -14.92 -27.38 13.22
CA VAL A 37 -14.93 -25.95 13.52
C VAL A 37 -13.50 -25.43 13.60
N GLU A 38 -13.24 -24.31 12.93
CA GLU A 38 -11.92 -23.68 12.89
C GLU A 38 -11.49 -23.18 14.27
N ARG A 39 -12.42 -22.54 14.98
CA ARG A 39 -12.20 -22.02 16.32
C ARG A 39 -13.50 -22.07 17.11
N HIS A 40 -13.41 -22.52 18.35
CA HIS A 40 -14.54 -22.50 19.29
C HIS A 40 -14.17 -21.76 20.57
N PHE A 41 -15.19 -21.24 21.25
CA PHE A 41 -15.05 -20.53 22.52
C PHE A 41 -16.12 -20.99 23.48
N GLU A 42 -15.72 -21.18 24.73
CA GLU A 42 -16.59 -21.55 25.84
C GLU A 42 -16.89 -20.31 26.66
N ILE A 43 -18.16 -19.89 26.70
CA ILE A 43 -18.56 -18.65 27.36
C ILE A 43 -19.82 -18.82 28.23
N SER A 44 -19.93 -17.97 29.24
CA SER A 44 -21.20 -17.68 29.92
C SER A 44 -21.48 -16.19 29.79
N ALA A 45 -22.32 -15.83 28.82
CA ALA A 45 -22.63 -14.43 28.56
C ALA A 45 -23.27 -13.71 29.76
N ILE A 46 -24.05 -14.44 30.59
CA ILE A 46 -24.72 -13.86 31.76
C ILE A 46 -23.76 -13.61 32.93
N LYS A 47 -22.76 -14.48 33.11
CA LYS A 47 -21.71 -14.32 34.13
C LYS A 47 -20.52 -13.49 33.65
N GLY A 48 -20.42 -13.25 32.35
CA GLY A 48 -19.29 -12.59 31.71
C GLY A 48 -18.06 -13.49 31.52
N GLU A 49 -18.10 -14.75 31.96
CA GLU A 49 -16.99 -15.70 31.87
C GLU A 49 -16.70 -16.04 30.39
N GLY A 50 -15.41 -16.04 30.01
CA GLY A 50 -14.95 -16.36 28.66
C GLY A 50 -15.23 -15.28 27.60
N THR A 51 -16.05 -14.27 27.90
CA THR A 51 -16.42 -13.22 26.94
C THR A 51 -15.25 -12.32 26.57
N GLN A 52 -14.37 -12.01 27.52
CA GLN A 52 -13.20 -11.16 27.29
C GLN A 52 -12.21 -11.82 26.29
N GLY A 53 -11.95 -13.13 26.44
CA GLY A 53 -11.10 -13.87 25.51
C GLY A 53 -11.71 -13.93 24.10
N LEU A 54 -13.03 -14.11 24.00
CA LEU A 54 -13.74 -14.04 22.72
C LEU A 54 -13.61 -12.65 22.07
N ILE A 55 -13.80 -11.57 22.83
CA ILE A 55 -13.69 -10.20 22.32
C ILE A 55 -12.28 -9.92 21.80
N PHE A 56 -11.24 -10.28 22.56
CA PHE A 56 -9.86 -10.09 22.11
C PHE A 56 -9.55 -10.87 20.86
N ALA A 57 -9.96 -12.14 20.76
CA ALA A 57 -9.76 -12.92 19.54
C ALA A 57 -10.45 -12.28 18.33
N ILE A 58 -11.65 -11.72 18.50
CA ILE A 58 -12.35 -11.01 17.43
C ILE A 58 -11.60 -9.73 17.05
N GLN A 59 -11.12 -8.96 18.03
CA GLN A 59 -10.37 -7.74 17.80
C GLN A 59 -9.08 -8.02 17.02
N ASP A 60 -8.30 -9.03 17.44
CA ASP A 60 -7.08 -9.46 16.74
C ASP A 60 -7.36 -9.84 15.28
N PHE A 61 -8.47 -10.53 15.03
CA PHE A 61 -8.89 -10.90 13.68
C PHE A 61 -9.24 -9.67 12.83
N LEU A 62 -9.98 -8.71 13.40
CA LEU A 62 -10.33 -7.48 12.71
C LEU A 62 -9.10 -6.61 12.41
N ASP A 63 -8.15 -6.56 13.33
CA ASP A 63 -6.92 -5.78 13.17
C ASP A 63 -6.01 -6.38 12.10
N ALA A 64 -5.87 -7.71 12.07
CA ALA A 64 -5.16 -8.41 11.01
C ALA A 64 -5.80 -8.18 9.63
N GLU A 65 -7.13 -8.24 9.55
CA GLU A 65 -7.86 -8.00 8.31
C GLU A 65 -7.71 -6.54 7.82
N ARG A 66 -7.76 -5.57 8.74
CA ARG A 66 -7.52 -4.15 8.43
C ARG A 66 -6.10 -3.93 7.90
N ALA A 67 -5.10 -4.48 8.58
CA ALA A 67 -3.71 -4.37 8.16
C ALA A 67 -3.50 -4.95 6.76
N ARG A 68 -4.14 -6.09 6.44
CA ARG A 68 -4.09 -6.67 5.08
C ARG A 68 -4.67 -5.73 4.02
N ILE A 69 -5.84 -5.15 4.29
CA ILE A 69 -6.50 -4.23 3.36
C ILE A 69 -5.67 -2.95 3.17
N GLU A 70 -5.07 -2.44 4.24
CA GLU A 70 -4.21 -1.25 4.18
C GLU A 70 -2.92 -1.51 3.41
N ALA A 71 -2.27 -2.65 3.63
CA ALA A 71 -1.10 -3.06 2.86
C ALA A 71 -1.41 -3.16 1.36
N GLU A 72 -2.51 -3.83 1.00
CA GLU A 72 -2.93 -3.95 -0.41
C GLU A 72 -3.22 -2.58 -1.05
N ARG A 73 -3.83 -1.65 -0.30
CA ARG A 73 -4.06 -0.28 -0.77
C ARG A 73 -2.75 0.49 -0.96
N ALA A 74 -1.83 0.37 -0.01
CA ALA A 74 -0.53 1.01 -0.09
C ALA A 74 0.28 0.50 -1.28
N GLU A 75 0.26 -0.81 -1.54
CA GLU A 75 0.91 -1.41 -2.71
C GLU A 75 0.31 -0.89 -4.02
N ARG A 76 -1.01 -0.83 -4.14
CA ARG A 76 -1.69 -0.27 -5.32
C ARG A 76 -1.33 1.20 -5.54
N GLN A 77 -1.30 1.99 -4.46
CA GLN A 77 -0.92 3.40 -4.53
C GLN A 77 0.55 3.56 -4.93
N ALA A 78 1.46 2.76 -4.37
CA ALA A 78 2.87 2.78 -4.72
C ALA A 78 3.11 2.39 -6.19
N ALA A 79 2.40 1.38 -6.69
CA ALA A 79 2.46 0.97 -8.08
C ALA A 79 1.99 2.08 -9.03
N GLU A 80 0.91 2.79 -8.68
CA GLU A 80 0.42 3.91 -9.49
C GLU A 80 1.38 5.10 -9.47
N VAL A 81 1.93 5.45 -8.30
CA VAL A 81 2.95 6.50 -8.18
C VAL A 81 4.18 6.16 -9.01
N ALA A 82 4.65 4.92 -8.95
CA ALA A 82 5.79 4.46 -9.75
C ALA A 82 5.49 4.53 -11.26
N ARG A 83 4.27 4.18 -11.67
CA ARG A 83 3.83 4.28 -13.07
C ARG A 83 3.82 5.73 -13.57
N LEU A 84 3.27 6.65 -12.78
CA LEU A 84 3.23 8.07 -13.14
C LEU A 84 4.65 8.65 -13.21
N ALA A 85 5.51 8.33 -12.25
CA ALA A 85 6.90 8.75 -12.26
C ALA A 85 7.67 8.21 -13.49
N ALA A 86 7.40 6.96 -13.90
CA ALA A 86 8.01 6.39 -15.10
C ALA A 86 7.56 7.10 -16.39
N LEU A 87 6.28 7.46 -16.49
CA LEU A 87 5.76 8.24 -17.62
C LEU A 87 6.36 9.65 -17.66
N GLU A 88 6.48 10.30 -16.51
CA GLU A 88 7.11 11.63 -16.40
C GLU A 88 8.59 11.58 -16.78
N ALA A 89 9.34 10.59 -16.27
CA ALA A 89 10.74 10.38 -16.64
C ALA A 89 10.91 10.09 -18.14
N ALA A 90 10.02 9.29 -18.74
CA ALA A 90 10.04 9.03 -20.18
C ALA A 90 9.77 10.29 -21.00
N ARG A 91 8.84 11.15 -20.54
CA ARG A 91 8.58 12.45 -21.17
C ARG A 91 9.79 13.37 -21.05
N ALA A 92 10.38 13.49 -19.87
CA ALA A 92 11.56 14.32 -19.66
C ALA A 92 12.76 13.85 -20.51
N ALA A 93 12.95 12.54 -20.67
CA ALA A 93 13.97 11.99 -21.55
C ALA A 93 13.70 12.29 -23.03
N ALA A 94 12.44 12.27 -23.47
CA ALA A 94 12.06 12.64 -24.83
C ALA A 94 12.26 14.14 -25.09
N ASP A 95 11.90 15.00 -24.13
CA ASP A 95 12.09 16.44 -24.21
C ASP A 95 13.61 16.78 -24.28
N ALA A 96 14.43 16.11 -23.45
CA ALA A 96 15.90 16.28 -23.48
C ALA A 96 16.54 15.80 -24.79
N ALA A 97 16.08 14.67 -25.34
CA ALA A 97 16.57 14.17 -26.62
C ALA A 97 16.22 15.10 -27.79
N PHE A 98 15.02 15.69 -27.78
CA PHE A 98 14.62 16.69 -28.77
C PHE A 98 15.48 17.97 -28.67
N GLU A 99 15.81 18.41 -27.46
CA GLU A 99 16.66 19.58 -27.24
C GLU A 99 18.11 19.34 -27.67
N GLU A 100 18.66 18.13 -27.42
CA GLU A 100 19.97 17.71 -27.91
C GLU A 100 20.02 17.65 -29.45
N GLU A 101 19.00 17.07 -30.09
CA GLU A 101 18.88 17.04 -31.56
C GLU A 101 18.78 18.45 -32.16
N ALA A 102 17.98 19.33 -31.55
CA ALA A 102 17.79 20.70 -32.01
C ALA A 102 19.06 21.57 -31.89
N LEU A 103 19.91 21.34 -30.89
CA LEU A 103 21.18 22.07 -30.70
C LEU A 103 22.33 21.49 -31.54
N GLY A 104 22.27 20.21 -31.93
CA GLY A 104 23.31 19.54 -32.71
C GLY A 104 23.36 19.91 -34.19
N GLU A 105 22.33 20.57 -34.74
CA GLU A 105 22.28 20.99 -36.14
C GLU A 105 22.86 22.41 -36.38
N ASP A 106 23.14 23.20 -35.33
CA ASP A 106 23.58 24.61 -35.44
C ASP A 106 25.10 24.85 -35.22
N GLU A 107 25.92 23.82 -35.03
CA GLU A 107 27.39 23.98 -34.82
C GLU A 107 28.23 24.13 -36.12
N ASP A 108 27.63 24.04 -37.31
CA ASP A 108 28.35 24.14 -38.60
C ASP A 108 28.01 25.43 -39.39
N ALA A 109 27.95 26.60 -38.74
CA ALA A 109 28.04 27.91 -39.44
C ALA A 109 28.32 29.12 -38.54
N LEU A 110 29.48 29.18 -37.87
CA LEU A 110 30.08 30.47 -37.53
C LEU A 110 31.23 30.73 -38.51
N PRO A 111 31.08 31.61 -39.51
CA PRO A 111 32.22 31.99 -40.33
C PRO A 111 33.23 32.73 -39.44
N GLU A 112 34.46 32.22 -39.42
CA GLU A 112 35.60 32.94 -38.86
C GLU A 112 35.78 34.24 -39.65
N ASP A 113 35.53 35.38 -39.02
CA ASP A 113 35.89 36.69 -39.55
C ASP A 113 37.40 36.89 -39.31
N ASP A 114 38.20 36.43 -40.28
CA ASP A 114 39.66 36.56 -40.31
C ASP A 114 40.09 37.94 -40.84
N GLY A 115 39.80 39.00 -40.09
CA GLY A 115 40.17 40.38 -40.47
C GLY A 115 40.95 41.15 -39.40
N THR A 116 42.23 40.83 -39.17
CA THR A 116 43.14 41.68 -38.36
C THR A 116 43.90 42.69 -39.25
N PRO A 117 44.54 43.75 -38.70
CA PRO A 117 44.04 45.10 -38.44
C PRO A 117 44.72 46.16 -39.35
N ASP A 118 44.21 47.40 -39.42
CA ASP A 118 45.08 48.54 -39.75
C ASP A 118 44.79 49.76 -38.86
N ALA A 119 45.86 50.24 -38.23
CA ALA A 119 45.89 51.38 -37.34
C ALA A 119 46.26 52.63 -38.15
N GLY A 120 45.45 53.69 -38.07
CA GLY A 120 45.74 54.93 -38.78
C GLY A 120 44.92 56.13 -38.31
N SER A 121 45.32 56.69 -37.16
CA SER A 121 45.32 58.12 -36.81
C SER A 121 44.14 59.02 -37.21
N ASP A 122 43.46 59.57 -36.20
CA ASP A 122 43.62 60.97 -35.74
C ASP A 122 42.27 61.57 -35.32
N ALA A 123 42.25 62.05 -34.08
CA ALA A 123 41.17 62.84 -33.49
C ALA A 123 41.73 64.26 -33.23
N PRO A 124 40.92 65.24 -32.81
CA PRO A 124 39.56 65.63 -33.22
C PRO A 124 39.57 67.13 -33.65
N SER A 125 38.46 67.67 -34.17
CA SER A 125 38.24 69.12 -34.03
C SER A 125 36.77 69.53 -34.10
N GLN A 126 36.26 69.93 -32.93
CA GLN A 126 35.18 70.91 -32.74
C GLN A 126 35.65 72.31 -33.21
N PRO A 127 34.75 73.30 -33.41
CA PRO A 127 34.01 73.99 -32.33
C PRO A 127 32.49 73.75 -32.30
#